data_AF-A0A5M9UII2-F1
#
_entry.id   AF-A0A5M9UII2-F1
#
_cell.length_a   1.000
_cell.length_b   1.000
_cell.length_c   1.000
_cell.angle_alpha   90.00
_cell.angle_beta   90.00
_cell.angle_gamma   90.00
#
_symmetry.space_group_name_H-M   'P 1'
#
loop_
_entity.id
_entity.type
_entity.pdbx_description
1 polymer ?
#
loop_
_entity_poly.entity_id
_entity_poly.type
_entity_poly.pdbx_seq_one_letter_code
_entity_poly.pdbx_strand_id
1 'polypeptide(L)' 'MLKELEAEQIYADIQMAKQEWERAMRQFEDAQGQDEIDYAIYVLEAAERKYQIHLRRAKRARADDVTSQRGISM' A
#
# COMPACT_ATOMS: atom_id res chain seq x y z
N MET A 1 7.68 4.46 -21.63
CA MET A 1 8.84 3.91 -20.89
C MET A 1 8.92 4.36 -19.44
N LEU A 2 9.38 5.57 -19.07
CA LEU A 2 9.56 5.93 -17.64
C LEU A 2 8.26 5.90 -16.80
N LYS A 3 7.14 6.40 -17.34
CA LYS A 3 5.83 6.37 -16.66
C LYS A 3 5.27 4.96 -16.49
N GLU A 4 5.53 4.06 -17.43
CA GLU A 4 5.09 2.65 -17.35
C GLU A 4 5.84 1.92 -16.24
N LEU A 5 7.17 2.10 -16.17
CA LEU A 5 7.99 1.57 -15.08
C LEU A 5 7.55 2.08 -13.71
N GLU A 6 7.18 3.36 -13.60
CA GLU A 6 6.66 3.92 -12.35
C GLU A 6 5.31 3.30 -11.98
N ALA A 7 4.40 3.10 -12.94
CA ALA A 7 3.11 2.47 -12.71
C ALA A 7 3.26 0.99 -12.28
N GLU A 8 4.17 0.25 -12.91
CA GLU A 8 4.52 -1.12 -12.54
C GLU A 8 5.10 -1.18 -11.12
N GLN A 9 6.01 -0.28 -10.77
CA GLN A 9 6.56 -0.22 -9.42
C GLN A 9 5.50 0.09 -8.37
N ILE A 10 4.62 1.05 -8.64
CA ILE A 10 3.50 1.38 -7.72
C ILE A 10 2.59 0.17 -7.54
N TYR A 11 2.31 -0.58 -8.62
CA TYR A 11 1.51 -1.78 -8.54
C TYR A 11 2.18 -2.88 -7.71
N ALA A 12 3.47 -3.14 -7.95
CA ALA A 12 4.26 -4.10 -7.19
C ALA A 12 4.30 -3.75 -5.69
N ASP A 13 4.55 -2.48 -5.37
CA ASP A 13 4.55 -1.98 -3.99
C ASP A 13 3.20 -2.22 -3.28
N ILE A 14 2.09 -1.98 -3.99
CA ILE A 14 0.73 -2.23 -3.48
C ILE A 14 0.52 -3.71 -3.20
N GLN A 15 0.91 -4.60 -4.11
CA GLN A 15 0.76 -6.04 -3.91
C GLN A 15 1.59 -6.54 -2.74
N MET A 16 2.85 -6.09 -2.64
CA MET A 16 3.72 -6.45 -1.52
C MET A 16 3.17 -5.98 -0.18
N ALA A 17 2.76 -4.70 -0.10
CA ALA A 17 2.21 -4.16 1.15
C ALA A 17 0.88 -4.83 1.53
N LYS A 18 0.06 -5.22 0.55
CA LYS A 18 -1.15 -6.00 0.80
C LYS A 18 -0.84 -7.39 1.37
N GLN A 19 0.13 -8.11 0.79
CA GLN A 19 0.56 -9.42 1.28
C GLN A 19 1.14 -9.35 2.70
N GLU A 20 1.91 -8.29 3.00
CA GLU A 20 2.42 -8.02 4.34
C GLU A 20 1.28 -7.79 5.34
N TRP A 21 0.27 -6.99 4.97
CA TRP A 21 -0.91 -6.73 5.80
C TRP A 21 -1.72 -8.02 6.04
N GLU A 22 -1.98 -8.81 5.02
CA GLU A 22 -2.67 -10.11 5.16
C GLU A 22 -1.89 -11.09 6.05
N ARG A 23 -0.56 -11.05 5.98
CA ARG A 23 0.31 -11.85 6.87
C ARG A 23 0.24 -11.37 8.31
N ALA A 24 0.29 -10.07 8.54
CA ALA A 24 0.16 -9.49 9.88
C ALA A 24 -1.22 -9.79 10.50
N MET A 25 -2.27 -9.81 9.68
CA MET A 25 -3.62 -10.19 10.11
C MET A 25 -3.65 -11.63 10.63
N ARG A 26 -3.10 -12.58 9.86
CA ARG A 26 -3.00 -13.99 10.31
C ARG A 26 -2.17 -14.12 11.60
N GLN A 27 -1.09 -13.37 11.70
CA GLN A 27 -0.27 -13.35 12.91
C GLN A 27 -1.05 -12.86 14.14
N PHE A 28 -1.90 -11.85 13.97
CA PHE A 28 -2.78 -11.37 15.03
C PHE A 28 -3.85 -12.40 15.40
N GLU A 29 -4.44 -13.07 14.41
CA GLU A 29 -5.44 -14.14 14.64
C GLU A 29 -4.86 -15.34 15.39
N ASP A 30 -3.59 -15.68 15.13
CA ASP A 30 -2.90 -16.82 15.77
C ASP A 30 -2.28 -16.48 17.13
N ALA A 31 -2.17 -15.20 17.49
CA ALA A 31 -1.53 -14.76 18.74
C ALA A 31 -2.37 -15.12 19.97
N GLN A 32 -1.73 -15.71 20.99
CA GLN A 32 -2.41 -16.15 22.21
C GLN A 32 -1.86 -15.48 23.47
N GLY A 33 -0.55 -15.17 23.49
CA GLY A 33 0.07 -14.45 24.59
C GLY A 33 -0.18 -12.94 24.54
N GLN A 34 -0.29 -12.29 25.69
CA GLN A 34 -0.48 -10.84 25.77
C GLN A 34 0.61 -10.08 24.98
N ASP A 35 1.88 -10.43 25.18
CA ASP A 35 3.00 -9.81 24.47
C ASP A 35 2.97 -10.11 22.96
N GLU A 36 2.50 -11.31 22.57
CA GLU A 36 2.36 -11.69 21.16
C GLU A 36 1.23 -10.90 20.48
N ILE A 37 0.13 -10.68 21.20
CA ILE A 37 -1.01 -9.87 20.74
C ILE A 37 -0.57 -8.41 20.57
N ASP A 38 0.11 -7.84 21.57
CA ASP A 38 0.61 -6.46 21.50
C ASP A 38 1.59 -6.28 20.32
N TYR A 39 2.49 -7.23 20.13
CA TYR A 39 3.39 -7.25 18.98
C TYR A 39 2.63 -7.38 17.65
N ALA A 40 1.65 -8.28 17.56
CA ALA A 40 0.89 -8.48 16.34
C ALA A 40 0.03 -7.25 15.96
N ILE A 41 -0.53 -6.54 16.94
CA ILE A 41 -1.22 -5.27 16.74
C ILE A 41 -0.26 -4.23 16.14
N TYR A 42 0.91 -4.05 16.76
CA TYR A 42 1.91 -3.11 16.27
C TYR A 42 2.33 -3.38 14.82
N VAL A 43 2.58 -4.66 14.49
CA VAL A 43 2.95 -5.08 13.13
C VAL A 43 1.80 -4.86 12.14
N LEU A 44 0.56 -5.19 12.54
CA LEU A 44 -0.62 -5.01 11.71
C LEU A 44 -0.88 -3.54 11.36
N GLU A 45 -0.80 -2.65 12.35
CA GLU A 45 -0.95 -1.20 12.15
C GLU A 45 0.13 -0.64 11.21
N ALA A 46 1.38 -1.08 11.37
CA ALA A 46 2.48 -0.66 10.52
C ALA A 46 2.27 -1.12 9.06
N ALA A 47 1.87 -2.38 8.86
CA ALA A 47 1.59 -2.94 7.55
C ALA A 47 0.40 -2.24 6.88
N GLU A 48 -0.68 -1.97 7.62
CA GLU A 48 -1.83 -1.23 7.13
C GLU A 48 -1.42 0.19 6.70
N ARG A 49 -0.65 0.89 7.54
CA ARG A 49 -0.19 2.25 7.24
C ARG A 49 0.65 2.28 5.97
N LYS A 50 1.55 1.31 5.79
CA LYS A 50 2.36 1.16 4.58
C LYS A 50 1.48 0.92 3.35
N TYR A 51 0.53 0.00 3.43
CA TYR A 51 -0.41 -0.27 2.34
C TYR A 51 -1.21 0.99 1.93
N GLN A 52 -1.73 1.73 2.91
CA GLN A 52 -2.44 2.99 2.66
C GLN A 52 -1.55 4.06 1.99
N ILE A 53 -0.26 4.13 2.33
CA ILE A 53 0.70 5.05 1.66
C ILE A 53 0.78 4.73 0.17
N HIS A 54 0.97 3.46 -0.19
CA HIS A 54 1.09 3.05 -1.59
C HIS A 54 -0.23 3.27 -2.36
N LEU A 55 -1.38 3.00 -1.76
CA LEU A 55 -2.68 3.32 -2.35
C LEU A 55 -2.86 4.83 -2.61
N ARG A 56 -2.43 5.69 -1.67
CA ARG A 56 -2.46 7.14 -1.86
C ARG A 56 -1.51 7.58 -2.99
N ARG A 57 -0.34 6.96 -3.10
CA ARG A 57 0.61 7.22 -4.20
C ARG A 57 -0.02 6.89 -5.56
N ALA A 58 -0.66 5.74 -5.69
CA ALA A 58 -1.37 5.36 -6.92
C ALA A 58 -2.50 6.33 -7.28
N LYS A 59 -3.30 6.76 -6.28
CA LYS A 59 -4.38 7.74 -6.49
C LYS A 59 -3.84 9.07 -7.00
N ARG A 60 -2.71 9.56 -6.46
CA ARG A 60 -2.05 10.80 -6.92
C ARG A 60 -1.53 10.66 -8.34
N ALA A 61 -0.79 9.59 -8.64
CA ALA A 61 -0.27 9.33 -9.98
C ALA A 61 -1.40 9.32 -11.04
N ARG A 62 -2.55 8.71 -10.73
CA ARG A 62 -3.73 8.75 -11.60
C ARG A 62 -4.31 10.15 -11.77
N ALA A 63 -4.38 10.95 -10.71
CA ALA A 63 -4.92 12.31 -10.76
C ALA A 63 -4.02 13.25 -11.58
N ASP A 64 -2.70 13.09 -11.47
CA ASP A 64 -1.72 13.87 -12.23
C ASP A 64 -1.78 13.55 -13.74
N ASP A 65 -2.01 12.27 -14.07
CA ASP A 65 -2.21 11.85 -15.46
C ASP A 65 -3.48 12.44 -16.08
N VAL A 66 -4.60 12.40 -15.35
CA VAL A 66 -5.88 13.02 -15.78
C VAL A 66 -5.74 14.53 -15.95
N THR A 67 -4.99 15.20 -15.08
CA THR A 67 -4.78 16.66 -15.15
C THR A 67 -3.91 17.03 -16.35
N SER A 68 -2.84 16.27 -16.60
CA SER A 68 -1.99 16.46 -17.77
C SER A 68 -2.77 16.32 -19.09
N GLN A 69 -3.66 15.34 -19.18
CA GLN A 69 -4.50 15.14 -20.37
C GLN A 69 -5.48 16.29 -20.60
N ARG A 70 -6.00 16.92 -19.54
CA ARG A 70 -6.94 18.06 -19.64
C ARG A 70 -6.23 19.37 -20.01
N GLY A 71 -5.00 19.57 -19.54
CA GLY A 71 -4.21 20.76 -19.86
C GLY A 71 -3.67 20.81 -21.29
N ILE A 72 -3.62 19.67 -21.99
CA ILE A 72 -3.20 19.56 -23.40
C ILE A 72 -4.38 19.85 -24.36
N SER A 73 -5.63 19.87 -23.85
CA SER A 73 -6.85 20.10 -24.64
C SER A 73 -7.39 21.55 -24.60
N MET A 74 -6.65 22.51 -24.06
CA MET A 74 -6.92 23.96 -24.21
C MET A 74 -5.81 24.62 -25.02
#